data_AF-A0AAU7ZWT1-F1
#
_entry.id   AF-A0AAU7ZWT1-F1
#
_cell.length_a   1.000
_cell.length_b   1.000
_cell.length_c   1.000
_cell.angle_alpha   90.00
_cell.angle_beta   90.00
_cell.angle_gamma   90.00
#
_symmetry.space_group_name_H-M   'P 1'
#
loop_
_entity.id
_entity.type
_entity.pdbx_description
1 polymer ?
#
loop_
_entity_poly.entity_id
_entity_poly.type
_entity_poly.pdbx_seq_one_letter_code
_entity_poly.pdbx_strand_id
1 'polypeptide(L)'
;MLLGIDVGTGGTRAVLIDLSGAVVASSASEHAGIHSAQIGWAEQDPEDWWRATREALAGVMAASEFVLVAEEGAAFGAALLAGTGTGVWQSVEAACAATVHVAQTIAPKNAAVMDQAHKQYRRIYPALQEIARS
;
A
#
# COMPACT_ATOMS: atom_id res chain seq x y z
N MET A 1 1.27 -15.50 5.18
CA MET A 1 2.06 -14.26 5.34
C MET A 1 1.34 -13.15 4.58
N LEU A 2 1.55 -11.90 4.95
CA LEU A 2 0.97 -10.72 4.31
C LEU A 2 2.07 -9.66 4.14
N LEU A 3 2.04 -8.93 3.02
CA LEU A 3 2.93 -7.80 2.76
C LEU A 3 2.11 -6.52 2.75
N GLY A 4 2.48 -5.56 3.59
CA GLY A 4 1.95 -4.20 3.59
C GLY A 4 2.94 -3.24 2.95
N ILE A 5 2.42 -2.30 2.14
CA ILE A 5 3.19 -1.19 1.59
C ILE A 5 2.44 0.10 1.96
N ASP A 6 3.17 1.06 2.51
CA ASP A 6 2.69 2.39 2.88
C ASP A 6 3.55 3.45 2.19
N VAL A 7 2.95 4.20 1.26
CA VAL A 7 3.61 5.28 0.51
C VAL A 7 3.19 6.60 1.16
N GLY A 8 4.02 7.08 2.08
CA GLY A 8 3.81 8.36 2.76
C GLY A 8 4.58 9.50 2.09
N THR A 9 4.40 10.74 2.54
CA THR A 9 5.01 11.91 1.90
C THR A 9 6.53 12.01 2.11
N GLY A 10 7.07 11.41 3.17
CA GLY A 10 8.51 11.41 3.44
C GLY A 10 9.24 10.15 2.99
N GLY A 11 8.51 9.12 2.55
CA GLY A 11 9.09 7.82 2.27
C GLY A 11 8.08 6.69 2.15
N THR A 12 8.52 5.60 1.53
CA THR A 12 7.78 4.35 1.40
C THR A 12 8.27 3.32 2.41
N ARG A 13 7.35 2.65 3.09
CA ARG A 13 7.61 1.54 4.03
C ARG A 13 7.00 0.25 3.50
N ALA A 14 7.68 -0.86 3.71
CA ALA A 14 7.20 -2.19 3.44
C ALA A 14 7.37 -3.08 4.68
N VAL A 15 6.36 -3.91 4.97
CA VAL A 15 6.39 -4.85 6.10
C VAL A 15 5.83 -6.20 5.70
N LEU A 16 6.57 -7.26 6.01
CA LEU A 16 6.14 -8.65 5.88
C LEU A 16 5.74 -9.17 7.26
N ILE A 17 4.52 -9.66 7.37
CA ILE A 17 3.98 -10.25 8.61
C ILE A 17 3.59 -11.71 8.39
N ASP A 18 3.78 -12.54 9.41
CA ASP A 18 3.30 -13.91 9.40
C ASP A 18 1.79 -13.99 9.70
N LEU A 19 1.23 -15.20 9.70
CA LEU A 19 -0.21 -15.41 9.97
C LEU A 19 -0.59 -15.23 11.45
N SER A 20 0.40 -15.15 12.36
CA SER A 20 0.19 -14.84 13.77
C SER A 20 0.12 -13.34 14.04
N GLY A 21 0.53 -12.53 13.04
CA GLY A 21 0.65 -11.07 13.13
C GLY A 21 2.05 -10.60 13.57
N ALA A 22 3.02 -11.50 13.66
CA ALA A 22 4.40 -11.12 13.97
C ALA A 22 5.07 -10.51 12.73
N VAL A 23 5.84 -9.44 12.94
CA VAL A 23 6.68 -8.84 11.89
C VAL A 23 7.85 -9.76 11.61
N VAL A 24 7.92 -10.25 10.37
CA VAL A 24 9.00 -11.11 9.88
C VAL A 24 10.14 -10.26 9.33
N ALA A 25 9.81 -9.20 8.58
CA ALA A 25 10.77 -8.24 8.05
C ALA A 25 10.09 -6.90 7.77
N SER A 26 10.85 -5.81 7.86
CA SER A 26 10.40 -4.49 7.40
C SER A 26 11.56 -3.76 6.75
N SER A 27 11.24 -2.83 5.86
CA SER A 27 12.20 -1.93 5.23
C SER A 27 11.52 -0.63 4.86
N ALA A 28 12.30 0.43 4.74
CA ALA A 28 11.82 1.73 4.30
C ALA A 28 12.83 2.35 3.34
N SER A 29 12.33 3.18 2.44
CA SER A 29 13.14 4.09 1.63
C SER A 29 12.54 5.48 1.68
N GLU A 30 13.39 6.48 1.85
CA GLU A 30 12.97 7.88 1.91
C GLU A 30 12.63 8.41 0.52
N HIS A 31 11.72 9.39 0.49
CA HIS A 31 11.45 10.16 -0.72
C HIS A 31 12.35 11.38 -0.81
N ALA A 32 12.54 11.88 -2.01
CA ALA A 32 13.03 13.22 -2.24
C ALA A 32 12.12 14.24 -1.53
N GLY A 33 12.74 15.33 -1.07
CA GLY A 33 12.01 16.40 -0.40
C GLY A 33 10.90 16.97 -1.28
N ILE A 34 9.78 17.33 -0.65
CA ILE A 34 8.64 17.95 -1.34
C ILE A 34 9.09 19.25 -1.98
N HIS A 35 8.81 19.38 -3.27
CA HIS A 35 9.08 20.60 -4.02
C HIS A 35 7.91 21.57 -3.86
N SER A 36 8.22 22.84 -3.58
CA SER A 36 7.22 23.90 -3.41
C SER A 36 7.69 25.14 -4.19
N ALA A 37 7.21 25.26 -5.43
CA ALA A 37 7.55 26.41 -6.28
C ALA A 37 6.77 27.68 -5.88
N GLN A 38 5.61 27.53 -5.23
CA GLN A 38 4.74 28.60 -4.78
C GLN A 38 4.19 28.31 -3.38
N ILE A 39 3.89 29.36 -2.62
CA ILE A 39 3.30 29.21 -1.29
C ILE A 39 1.96 28.46 -1.41
N GLY A 40 1.84 27.35 -0.68
CA GLY A 40 0.66 26.47 -0.68
C GLY A 40 0.75 25.28 -1.64
N TRP A 41 1.83 25.15 -2.41
CA TRP A 41 2.05 24.00 -3.30
C TRP A 41 2.93 22.94 -2.62
N ALA A 42 2.61 21.68 -2.86
CA ALA A 42 3.38 20.53 -2.39
C ALA A 42 3.39 19.47 -3.50
N GLU A 43 4.49 19.39 -4.22
CA GLU A 43 4.66 18.50 -5.37
C GLU A 43 5.78 17.49 -5.11
N GLN A 44 5.62 16.28 -5.64
CA GLN A 44 6.63 15.22 -5.61
C GLN A 44 6.65 14.51 -6.96
N ASP A 45 7.81 13.97 -7.30
CA ASP A 45 8.00 13.17 -8.51
C ASP A 45 7.46 11.73 -8.28
N PRO A 46 6.47 11.27 -9.05
CA PRO A 46 5.98 9.90 -8.95
C PRO A 46 7.05 8.82 -9.21
N GLU A 47 8.09 9.13 -9.98
CA GLU A 47 9.21 8.20 -10.20
C GLU A 47 10.01 7.96 -8.91
N ASP A 48 10.06 8.95 -8.03
CA ASP A 48 10.70 8.83 -6.72
C ASP A 48 9.91 7.89 -5.79
N TRP A 49 8.57 7.97 -5.84
CA TRP A 49 7.70 7.03 -5.13
C TRP A 49 7.90 5.59 -5.62
N TRP A 50 8.04 5.41 -6.94
CA TRP A 50 8.29 4.11 -7.54
C TRP A 50 9.66 3.55 -7.15
N ARG A 51 10.72 4.38 -7.21
CA ARG A 51 12.06 4.03 -6.71
C ARG A 51 11.99 3.56 -5.26
N ALA A 52 11.44 4.39 -4.38
CA ALA A 52 11.39 4.10 -2.94
C ALA A 52 10.56 2.85 -2.64
N THR A 53 9.48 2.61 -3.39
CA THR A 53 8.69 1.37 -3.27
C THR A 53 9.50 0.14 -3.65
N ARG A 54 10.24 0.20 -4.76
CA ARG A 54 11.12 -0.91 -5.18
C ARG A 54 12.24 -1.17 -4.17
N GLU A 55 12.83 -0.12 -3.61
CA GLU A 55 13.89 -0.24 -2.60
C GLU A 55 13.37 -0.82 -1.28
N ALA A 56 12.20 -0.35 -0.80
CA ALA A 56 11.56 -0.91 0.39
C ALA A 56 11.22 -2.40 0.19
N LEU A 57 10.67 -2.77 -0.98
CA LEU A 57 10.40 -4.17 -1.32
C LEU A 57 11.67 -5.01 -1.38
N ALA A 58 12.72 -4.52 -2.04
CA ALA A 58 14.00 -5.22 -2.12
C ALA A 58 14.60 -5.46 -0.73
N GLY A 59 14.51 -4.48 0.17
CA GLY A 59 14.99 -4.61 1.55
C GLY A 59 14.23 -5.68 2.34
N VAL A 60 12.90 -5.73 2.23
CA VAL A 60 12.08 -6.79 2.87
C VAL A 60 12.44 -8.17 2.30
N MET A 61 12.63 -8.28 1.00
CA MET A 61 12.96 -9.54 0.33
C MET A 61 14.35 -10.06 0.74
N ALA A 62 15.34 -9.16 0.77
CA ALA A 62 16.69 -9.49 1.23
C ALA A 62 16.72 -9.96 2.69
N ALA A 63 15.87 -9.37 3.53
CA ALA A 63 15.78 -9.72 4.95
C ALA A 63 14.94 -10.98 5.24
N SER A 64 14.14 -11.47 4.28
CA SER A 64 13.17 -12.54 4.52
C SER A 64 13.40 -13.84 3.73
N GLU A 65 14.38 -13.89 2.82
CA GLU A 65 14.69 -15.08 1.97
C GLU A 65 13.51 -15.58 1.09
N PHE A 66 12.41 -14.83 0.98
CA PHE A 66 11.24 -15.21 0.19
C PHE A 66 11.19 -14.50 -1.17
N VAL A 67 10.48 -15.10 -2.14
CA VAL A 67 10.11 -14.46 -3.40
C VAL A 67 8.62 -14.16 -3.42
N LEU A 68 8.26 -12.88 -3.56
CA LEU A 68 6.88 -12.41 -3.64
C LEU A 68 6.31 -12.56 -5.06
N VAL A 69 5.03 -12.88 -5.13
CA VAL A 69 4.18 -12.72 -6.32
C VAL A 69 3.11 -11.71 -5.94
N ALA A 70 3.09 -10.54 -6.59
CA ALA A 70 2.14 -9.45 -6.30
C ALA A 70 1.17 -9.26 -7.46
N GLU A 71 -0.11 -9.07 -7.17
CA GLU A 71 -1.13 -8.56 -8.11
C GLU A 71 -1.30 -7.05 -7.89
N GLU A 72 -1.28 -6.28 -8.98
CA GLU A 72 -1.15 -4.82 -9.03
C GLU A 72 -2.38 -4.05 -8.48
N GLY A 73 -2.55 -3.97 -7.15
CA GLY A 73 -3.66 -3.24 -6.54
C GLY A 73 -3.48 -1.71 -6.51
N ALA A 74 -2.28 -1.23 -6.14
CA ALA A 74 -2.05 0.19 -5.86
C ALA A 74 -1.99 1.07 -7.12
N ALA A 75 -1.35 0.58 -8.20
CA ALA A 75 -1.23 1.31 -9.46
C ALA A 75 -2.59 1.55 -10.13
N PHE A 76 -3.50 0.58 -10.03
CA PHE A 76 -4.85 0.69 -10.59
C PHE A 76 -5.67 1.78 -9.88
N GLY A 77 -5.59 1.86 -8.55
CA GLY A 77 -6.26 2.91 -7.78
C GLY A 77 -5.76 4.33 -8.13
N ALA A 78 -4.46 4.51 -8.33
CA ALA A 78 -3.88 5.79 -8.74
C ALA A 78 -4.38 6.23 -10.13
N ALA A 79 -4.51 5.30 -11.08
CA ALA A 79 -5.01 5.58 -12.43
C ALA A 79 -6.48 6.06 -12.42
N LEU A 80 -7.33 5.47 -11.56
CA LEU A 80 -8.73 5.89 -11.43
C LEU A 80 -8.85 7.32 -10.91
N LEU A 81 -8.06 7.68 -9.89
CA LEU A 81 -8.06 9.04 -9.32
C LEU A 81 -7.55 10.07 -10.33
N ALA A 82 -6.50 9.74 -11.09
CA ALA A 82 -5.99 10.61 -12.16
C ALA A 82 -7.03 10.84 -13.26
N GLY A 83 -7.76 9.79 -13.67
CA GLY A 83 -8.85 9.93 -14.65
C GLY A 83 -10.02 10.76 -14.14
N THR A 84 -10.37 10.67 -12.86
CA THR A 84 -11.39 11.54 -12.27
C THR A 84 -10.89 12.99 -12.19
N GLY A 85 -9.65 13.22 -11.74
CA GLY A 85 -9.07 14.57 -11.63
C GLY A 85 -8.86 15.28 -12.98
N THR A 86 -8.69 14.51 -14.06
CA THR A 86 -8.58 15.03 -15.44
C THR A 86 -9.93 15.13 -16.16
N GLY A 87 -11.03 14.72 -15.51
CA GLY A 87 -12.39 14.81 -16.05
C GLY A 87 -12.77 13.70 -17.03
N VAL A 88 -11.95 12.66 -17.17
CA VAL A 88 -12.29 11.43 -17.93
C VAL A 88 -13.51 10.75 -17.29
N TRP A 89 -13.60 10.78 -15.96
CA TRP A 89 -14.79 10.35 -15.22
C TRP A 89 -15.30 11.47 -14.31
N GLN A 90 -16.63 11.55 -14.18
CA GLN A 90 -17.28 12.59 -13.37
C GLN A 90 -17.11 12.39 -11.87
N SER A 91 -16.81 11.17 -11.43
CA SER A 91 -16.52 10.85 -10.03
C SER A 91 -15.69 9.57 -9.94
N VAL A 92 -15.15 9.30 -8.74
CA VAL A 92 -14.41 8.05 -8.47
C VAL A 92 -15.36 6.86 -8.55
N GLU A 93 -16.61 7.02 -8.11
CA GLU A 93 -17.66 5.99 -8.22
C GLU A 93 -17.94 5.65 -9.68
N ALA A 94 -17.97 6.65 -10.56
CA ALA A 94 -18.15 6.44 -12.00
C ALA A 94 -16.93 5.71 -12.62
N ALA A 95 -15.71 6.07 -12.21
CA ALA A 95 -14.49 5.40 -12.66
C ALA A 95 -14.46 3.92 -12.23
N CYS A 96 -14.77 3.65 -10.96
CA CYS A 96 -14.88 2.29 -10.43
C CYS A 96 -15.97 1.50 -11.15
N ALA A 97 -17.16 2.05 -11.35
CA ALA A 97 -18.25 1.36 -12.04
C ALA A 97 -17.91 0.99 -13.49
N ALA A 98 -17.08 1.78 -14.16
CA ALA A 98 -16.67 1.52 -15.54
C ALA A 98 -15.56 0.46 -15.65
N THR A 99 -14.71 0.31 -14.64
CA THR A 99 -13.41 -0.38 -14.76
C THR A 99 -13.20 -1.52 -13.76
N VAL A 100 -13.84 -1.45 -12.59
CA VAL A 100 -13.74 -2.48 -11.54
C VAL A 100 -14.82 -3.51 -11.80
N HIS A 101 -14.38 -4.69 -12.23
CA HIS A 101 -15.26 -5.83 -12.43
C HIS A 101 -14.83 -6.96 -11.50
N VAL A 102 -15.82 -7.65 -10.92
CA VAL A 102 -15.54 -8.85 -10.12
C VAL A 102 -15.07 -9.95 -11.08
N ALA A 103 -13.75 -10.12 -11.18
CA ALA A 103 -13.15 -11.17 -12.02
C ALA A 103 -13.45 -12.56 -11.47
N GLN A 104 -13.38 -12.72 -10.14
CA GLN A 104 -13.68 -13.98 -9.47
C GLN A 104 -14.13 -13.72 -8.03
N THR A 105 -15.22 -14.35 -7.62
CA THR A 105 -15.63 -14.41 -6.21
C THR A 105 -15.05 -15.68 -5.60
N ILE A 106 -14.03 -15.54 -4.75
CA ILE A 106 -13.48 -16.65 -3.99
C ILE A 106 -14.23 -16.72 -2.66
N ALA A 107 -15.03 -17.78 -2.47
CA ALA A 107 -15.61 -18.06 -1.17
C ALA A 107 -14.47 -18.26 -0.14
N PRO A 108 -14.55 -17.65 1.05
CA PRO A 108 -13.49 -17.76 2.04
C PRO A 108 -13.33 -19.23 2.43
N LYS A 109 -12.22 -19.85 1.99
CA LYS A 109 -11.93 -21.26 2.25
C LYS A 109 -11.88 -21.59 3.74
N ASN A 110 -11.56 -20.59 4.58
CA ASN A 110 -11.49 -20.71 6.04
C ASN A 110 -12.01 -19.42 6.72
N ALA A 111 -13.31 -19.14 6.60
CA ALA A 111 -13.92 -17.93 7.17
C ALA A 111 -13.59 -17.73 8.67
N ALA A 112 -13.58 -18.80 9.46
CA ALA A 112 -13.23 -18.75 10.88
C ALA A 112 -11.78 -18.30 11.14
N VAL A 113 -10.85 -18.72 10.28
CA VAL A 113 -9.42 -18.33 10.37
C VAL A 113 -9.24 -16.86 9.97
N MET A 114 -9.95 -16.41 8.93
CA MET A 114 -9.93 -14.99 8.54
C MET A 114 -10.54 -14.08 9.61
N ASP A 115 -11.62 -14.50 10.25
CA ASP A 115 -12.20 -13.77 11.38
C ASP A 115 -11.24 -13.67 12.57
N GLN A 116 -10.49 -14.74 12.83
CA GLN A 116 -9.48 -14.75 13.89
C GLN A 116 -8.30 -13.83 13.57
N ALA A 117 -7.81 -13.87 12.32
CA ALA A 117 -6.77 -12.96 11.84
C ALA A 117 -7.23 -11.50 11.86
N HIS A 118 -8.49 -11.21 11.49
CA HIS A 118 -9.06 -9.86 11.53
C HIS A 118 -9.19 -9.33 12.98
N LYS A 119 -9.54 -10.19 13.94
CA LYS A 119 -9.54 -9.84 15.38
C LYS A 119 -8.13 -9.55 15.89
N GLN A 120 -7.12 -10.28 15.44
CA GLN A 120 -5.72 -10.01 15.78
C GLN A 120 -5.23 -8.70 15.16
N TYR A 121 -5.51 -8.46 13.88
CA TYR A 121 -5.22 -7.21 13.20
C TYR A 121 -5.78 -5.99 13.95
N ARG A 122 -7.06 -6.04 14.38
CA ARG A 122 -7.66 -4.94 15.17
C ARG A 122 -6.98 -4.69 16.51
N ARG A 123 -6.33 -5.70 17.11
CA ARG A 123 -5.58 -5.54 18.37
C ARG A 123 -4.25 -4.83 18.19
N ILE A 124 -3.56 -5.08 17.07
CA ILE A 124 -2.24 -4.51 16.79
C ILE A 124 -2.31 -3.17 16.04
N TYR A 125 -3.44 -2.87 15.39
CA TYR A 125 -3.65 -1.63 14.63
C TYR A 125 -3.35 -0.33 15.41
N PRO A 126 -3.69 -0.18 16.71
CA PRO A 126 -3.32 1.02 17.46
C PRO A 126 -1.81 1.20 17.64
N ALA A 127 -1.05 0.12 17.80
CA ALA A 127 0.40 0.18 17.90
C ALA A 127 1.05 0.55 16.56
N LEU A 128 0.47 0.09 15.45
CA LEU A 128 0.85 0.54 14.10
C LEU A 128 0.60 2.04 13.90
N GLN A 129 -0.48 2.59 14.47
CA GLN A 129 -0.76 4.03 14.42
C GLN A 129 0.23 4.87 15.24
N GLU A 130 0.77 4.34 16.34
CA GLU A 130 1.82 5.03 17.12
C GLU A 130 3.14 5.09 16.37
N ILE A 131 3.55 3.99 15.73
CA ILE A 131 4.77 3.93 14.91
C ILE A 131 4.66 4.85 13.69
N ALA A 132 3.46 5.02 13.12
CA ALA A 132 3.23 5.91 12.00
C ALA A 132 3.22 7.41 12.37
N ARG A 133 3.22 7.76 13.67
CA ARG A 133 3.21 9.14 14.17
C ARG A 133 4.56 9.65 14.67
N SER A 134 5.58 8.79 14.75
CA SER A 134 6.97 9.13 15.09
C SER A 134 7.82 9.30 13.83
#